data_AF-A0A1H4ACA6-F1
#
_entry.id   AF-A0A1H4ACA6-F1
#
_cell.length_a   1.000
_cell.length_b   1.000
_cell.length_c   1.000
_cell.angle_alpha   90.00
_cell.angle_beta   90.00
_cell.angle_gamma   90.00
#
_symmetry.space_group_name_H-M   'P 1'
#
loop_
_entity.id
_entity.type
_entity.pdbx_description
1 polymer ?
#
loop_
_entity_poly.entity_id
_entity_poly.type
_entity_poly.pdbx_seq_one_letter_code
_entity_poly.pdbx_strand_id
1 'polypeptide(L)'
;MEIKIFFLRYVQSLPDLFGNEVATDGTQMLKTIMKNDFKNRKTLTFVNPRNGKHYSRHYGMMAQGGMAVINVGEFVDGNFNYAIVGINLSCRKYPPYVAIFCHNKAMHNVDMIADMVKQSMNWGLSENNISVVFEPCTERIYWEEDFVHSYLKGMADRPFNPMNDFGFEMLEEKFEAVGNEVMNNKRKSDNLLDYVHPSVNNKEKLVHWLIIQEKGKMTPKDIMRPVRFLQDKKMLYRPTMIAFNKVCHKEGLISVSSFNDYTNLAKDLFVNDEAYKGLAEQFSNAF
;
A
#
# COMPACT_ATOMS: atom_id res chain seq x y z
N MET A 1 -4.76 -5.50 12.32
CA MET A 1 -5.92 -5.00 11.56
C MET A 1 -6.50 -6.22 10.87
N GLU A 2 -7.74 -6.56 11.22
CA GLU A 2 -8.37 -7.78 10.70
C GLU A 2 -8.98 -7.49 9.34
N ILE A 3 -8.49 -8.18 8.33
CA ILE A 3 -8.94 -8.05 6.95
C ILE A 3 -9.99 -9.13 6.74
N LYS A 4 -11.17 -8.76 6.23
CA LYS A 4 -12.14 -9.75 5.77
C LYS A 4 -12.21 -9.76 4.26
N ILE A 5 -12.36 -10.96 3.72
CA ILE A 5 -12.45 -11.22 2.29
C ILE A 5 -13.77 -11.94 2.03
N PHE A 6 -14.43 -11.53 0.95
CA PHE A 6 -15.66 -12.13 0.48
C PHE A 6 -15.49 -12.51 -0.99
N PHE A 7 -15.70 -13.77 -1.35
CA PHE A 7 -15.84 -14.15 -2.74
C PHE A 7 -17.17 -13.63 -3.28
N LEU A 8 -17.17 -13.25 -4.55
CA LEU A 8 -18.35 -12.81 -5.26
C LEU A 8 -18.91 -14.01 -6.02
N ARG A 9 -20.13 -14.41 -5.68
CA ARG A 9 -20.93 -15.31 -6.49
C ARG A 9 -21.99 -14.50 -7.23
N TYR A 10 -22.11 -14.72 -8.53
CA TYR A 10 -23.16 -14.10 -9.33
C TYR A 10 -24.33 -15.07 -9.49
N VAL A 11 -25.54 -14.56 -9.34
CA VAL A 11 -26.78 -15.33 -9.52
C VAL A 11 -27.73 -14.56 -10.42
N GLN A 12 -28.60 -15.28 -11.14
CA GLN A 12 -29.73 -14.65 -11.79
C GLN A 12 -30.65 -14.03 -10.73
N SER A 13 -31.16 -12.83 -11.01
CA SER A 13 -32.08 -12.15 -10.09
C SER A 13 -33.45 -12.82 -10.06
N LEU A 14 -33.83 -13.52 -11.13
CA LEU A 14 -34.99 -14.40 -11.19
C LEU A 14 -34.56 -15.85 -10.94
N PRO A 15 -35.28 -16.60 -10.10
CA PRO A 15 -35.01 -18.02 -9.90
C PRO A 15 -35.38 -18.85 -11.12
N ASP A 16 -34.90 -20.10 -11.18
CA ASP A 16 -35.35 -21.06 -12.19
C ASP A 16 -36.83 -21.45 -12.00
N LEU A 17 -37.34 -22.31 -12.89
CA LEU A 17 -38.72 -22.83 -12.84
C LEU A 17 -39.05 -23.52 -11.51
N PHE A 18 -38.04 -23.93 -10.73
CA PHE A 18 -38.17 -24.63 -9.46
C PHE A 18 -37.84 -23.75 -8.24
N GLY A 19 -37.58 -22.44 -8.44
CA GLY A 19 -37.25 -21.53 -7.36
C GLY A 19 -35.77 -21.51 -6.95
N ASN A 20 -34.89 -22.22 -7.65
CA ASN A 20 -33.47 -22.28 -7.29
C ASN A 20 -32.70 -21.05 -7.79
N GLU A 21 -31.67 -20.68 -7.03
CA GLU A 21 -30.66 -19.73 -7.48
C GLU A 21 -29.85 -20.32 -8.63
N VAL A 22 -29.83 -19.63 -9.76
CA VAL A 22 -29.06 -20.03 -10.94
C VAL A 22 -27.73 -19.29 -10.95
N ALA A 23 -26.63 -20.02 -10.81
CA ALA A 23 -25.29 -19.46 -10.94
C ALA A 23 -25.08 -18.88 -12.35
N THR A 24 -24.49 -17.69 -12.41
CA THR A 24 -24.15 -17.01 -13.66
C THR A 24 -22.76 -16.36 -13.55
N ASP A 25 -22.27 -15.75 -14.63
CA ASP A 25 -21.05 -14.94 -14.59
C ASP A 25 -21.36 -13.48 -14.96
N GLY A 26 -21.37 -12.61 -13.95
CA GLY A 26 -21.56 -11.17 -14.11
C GLY A 26 -20.25 -10.38 -14.18
N THR A 27 -19.09 -11.05 -14.22
CA THR A 27 -17.78 -10.41 -14.01
C THR A 27 -17.49 -9.30 -15.02
N GLN A 28 -17.68 -9.56 -16.31
CA GLN A 28 -17.39 -8.58 -17.37
C GLN A 28 -18.35 -7.38 -17.34
N MET A 29 -19.59 -7.61 -16.94
CA MET A 29 -20.60 -6.57 -16.81
C MET A 29 -20.29 -5.65 -15.63
N LEU A 30 -19.97 -6.22 -14.46
CA LEU A 30 -19.56 -5.45 -13.29
C LEU A 30 -18.27 -4.64 -13.56
N LYS A 31 -17.29 -5.21 -14.28
CA LYS A 31 -16.11 -4.46 -14.77
C LYS A 31 -16.50 -3.23 -15.59
N THR A 32 -17.48 -3.38 -16.48
CA THR A 32 -17.93 -2.30 -17.37
C THR A 32 -18.65 -1.19 -16.60
N ILE A 33 -19.56 -1.57 -15.69
CA ILE A 33 -20.26 -0.64 -14.80
C ILE A 33 -19.26 0.14 -13.96
N MET A 34 -18.31 -0.53 -13.30
CA MET A 34 -17.31 0.12 -12.46
C MET A 34 -16.40 1.07 -13.25
N LYS A 35 -16.02 0.72 -14.49
CA LYS A 35 -15.26 1.61 -15.38
C LYS A 35 -16.08 2.85 -15.75
N ASN A 36 -17.35 2.69 -16.06
CA ASN A 36 -18.24 3.79 -16.42
C ASN A 36 -18.50 4.71 -15.23
N ASP A 37 -18.74 4.16 -14.05
CA ASP A 37 -18.94 4.92 -12.82
C ASP A 37 -17.70 5.75 -12.45
N PHE A 38 -16.51 5.16 -12.58
CA PHE A 38 -15.24 5.86 -12.39
C PHE A 38 -15.08 7.03 -13.37
N LYS A 39 -15.23 6.77 -14.69
CA LYS A 39 -15.07 7.78 -15.75
C LYS A 39 -16.02 8.97 -15.56
N ASN A 40 -17.25 8.69 -15.15
CA ASN A 40 -18.29 9.69 -14.95
C ASN A 40 -18.28 10.31 -13.55
N ARG A 41 -17.32 9.94 -12.68
CA ARG A 41 -17.22 10.41 -11.28
C ARG A 41 -18.54 10.30 -10.51
N LYS A 42 -19.33 9.25 -10.78
CA LYS A 42 -20.64 9.08 -10.15
C LYS A 42 -20.45 8.93 -8.65
N THR A 43 -21.03 9.85 -7.89
CA THR A 43 -21.15 9.73 -6.44
C THR A 43 -22.33 8.83 -6.14
N LEU A 44 -22.11 7.72 -5.45
CA LEU A 44 -23.21 6.93 -4.90
C LEU A 44 -23.30 7.19 -3.40
N THR A 45 -24.49 7.59 -2.98
CA THR A 45 -24.87 7.75 -1.58
C THR A 45 -25.72 6.57 -1.14
N PHE A 46 -25.39 6.01 0.01
CA PHE A 46 -26.10 4.95 0.69
C PHE A 46 -26.69 5.51 1.99
N VAL A 47 -27.97 5.24 2.25
CA VAL A 47 -28.60 5.53 3.55
C VAL A 47 -28.73 4.21 4.30
N ASN A 48 -28.08 4.11 5.45
CA ASN A 48 -28.16 2.90 6.25
C ASN A 48 -29.57 2.76 6.86
N PRO A 49 -30.31 1.69 6.53
CA PRO A 49 -31.70 1.55 6.97
C PRO A 49 -31.83 1.37 8.49
N ARG A 50 -30.77 0.96 9.19
CA ARG A 50 -30.78 0.72 10.64
C ARG A 50 -30.57 1.99 11.47
N ASN A 51 -29.80 2.95 10.95
CA ASN A 51 -29.43 4.15 11.72
C ASN A 51 -29.68 5.48 10.99
N GLY A 52 -30.19 5.45 9.76
CA GLY A 52 -30.51 6.63 8.95
C GLY A 52 -29.31 7.44 8.45
N LYS A 53 -28.07 7.01 8.74
CA LYS A 53 -26.87 7.77 8.34
C LYS A 53 -26.59 7.66 6.86
N HIS A 54 -26.11 8.75 6.28
CA HIS A 54 -25.64 8.81 4.91
C HIS A 54 -24.17 8.40 4.84
N TYR A 55 -23.87 7.56 3.88
CA TYR A 55 -22.53 7.13 3.53
C TYR A 55 -22.33 7.37 2.04
N SER A 56 -21.12 7.69 1.64
CA SER A 56 -20.75 7.89 0.25
C SER A 56 -19.67 6.90 -0.13
N ARG A 57 -19.55 6.63 -1.44
CA ARG A 57 -18.38 5.94 -2.00
C ARG A 57 -17.58 6.88 -2.90
N HIS A 58 -16.26 6.77 -2.82
CA HIS A 58 -15.32 7.45 -3.71
C HIS A 58 -14.32 6.44 -4.29
N TYR A 59 -13.93 6.59 -5.55
CA TYR A 59 -12.88 5.75 -6.12
C TYR A 59 -11.51 6.26 -5.70
N GLY A 60 -10.71 5.38 -5.08
CA GLY A 60 -9.31 5.65 -4.73
C GLY A 60 -8.34 5.34 -5.87
N MET A 61 -8.66 4.34 -6.69
CA MET A 61 -7.85 3.95 -7.86
C MET A 61 -8.73 3.62 -9.07
N MET A 62 -8.18 3.83 -10.27
CA MET A 62 -8.83 3.53 -11.54
C MET A 62 -9.04 2.02 -11.72
N ALA A 63 -10.17 1.64 -12.33
CA ALA A 63 -10.49 0.24 -12.61
C ALA A 63 -9.59 -0.38 -13.70
N GLN A 64 -8.42 -0.92 -13.32
CA GLN A 64 -7.42 -1.49 -14.23
C GLN A 64 -7.25 -2.99 -13.99
N GLY A 65 -7.21 -3.79 -15.05
CA GLY A 65 -6.97 -5.24 -14.94
C GLY A 65 -8.06 -6.02 -14.21
N GLY A 66 -9.25 -5.45 -14.04
CA GLY A 66 -10.32 -6.00 -13.22
C GLY A 66 -10.25 -5.58 -11.74
N MET A 67 -9.32 -4.71 -11.36
CA MET A 67 -9.13 -4.22 -9.99
C MET A 67 -9.74 -2.85 -9.81
N ALA A 68 -10.36 -2.58 -8.67
CA ALA A 68 -10.68 -1.23 -8.24
C ALA A 68 -10.49 -1.07 -6.73
N VAL A 69 -10.15 0.14 -6.31
CA VAL A 69 -10.14 0.53 -4.88
C VAL A 69 -11.19 1.59 -4.68
N ILE A 70 -12.06 1.39 -3.71
CA ILE A 70 -13.06 2.38 -3.29
C ILE A 70 -12.90 2.68 -1.80
N ASN A 71 -13.16 3.93 -1.45
CA ASN A 71 -13.36 4.38 -0.09
C ASN A 71 -14.85 4.44 0.16
N VAL A 72 -15.32 3.79 1.23
CA VAL A 72 -16.73 3.77 1.61
C VAL A 72 -16.85 4.36 3.01
N GLY A 73 -17.66 5.40 3.18
CA GLY A 73 -17.90 5.95 4.49
C GLY A 73 -18.56 7.30 4.60
N GLU A 74 -18.42 7.93 5.76
CA GLU A 74 -18.95 9.25 6.05
C GLU A 74 -17.86 10.29 5.70
N PHE A 75 -18.20 11.16 4.73
CA PHE A 75 -17.35 12.24 4.24
C PHE A 75 -18.06 13.55 4.56
N VAL A 76 -17.79 14.10 5.75
CA VAL A 76 -18.40 15.36 6.23
C VAL A 76 -17.28 16.35 6.43
N ASP A 77 -17.40 17.53 5.82
CA ASP A 77 -16.44 18.64 5.79
C ASP A 77 -15.34 18.59 6.87
N GLY A 78 -14.18 18.03 6.50
CA GLY A 78 -12.97 17.97 7.34
C GLY A 78 -12.79 16.70 8.18
N ASN A 79 -13.82 15.88 8.35
CA ASN A 79 -13.78 14.59 9.03
C ASN A 79 -14.09 13.43 8.07
N PHE A 80 -13.08 12.57 7.85
CA PHE A 80 -13.19 11.42 6.94
C PHE A 80 -13.20 10.11 7.73
N ASN A 81 -14.38 9.52 7.88
CA ASN A 81 -14.58 8.21 8.51
C ASN A 81 -14.89 7.17 7.43
N TYR A 82 -13.87 6.49 6.90
CA TYR A 82 -14.03 5.58 5.77
C TYR A 82 -13.30 4.24 5.97
N ALA A 83 -13.76 3.23 5.25
CA ALA A 83 -13.04 1.98 5.02
C ALA A 83 -12.54 1.95 3.58
N ILE A 84 -11.33 1.39 3.36
CA ILE A 84 -10.89 1.03 2.02
C ILE A 84 -11.41 -0.37 1.70
N VAL A 85 -11.93 -0.50 0.50
CA VAL A 85 -12.42 -1.75 -0.07
C VAL A 85 -11.70 -1.96 -1.40
N GLY A 86 -10.96 -3.07 -1.49
CA GLY A 86 -10.42 -3.58 -2.74
C GLY A 86 -11.41 -4.52 -3.40
N ILE A 87 -11.61 -4.38 -4.71
CA ILE A 87 -12.47 -5.24 -5.53
C ILE A 87 -11.60 -5.84 -6.61
N ASN A 88 -11.50 -7.18 -6.65
CA ASN A 88 -10.76 -7.93 -7.66
C ASN A 88 -11.71 -8.76 -8.51
N LEU A 89 -11.77 -8.46 -9.80
CA LEU A 89 -12.58 -9.15 -10.81
C LEU A 89 -11.70 -9.84 -11.87
N SER A 90 -10.39 -9.95 -11.65
CA SER A 90 -9.44 -10.42 -12.66
C SER A 90 -9.52 -11.94 -12.91
N CYS A 91 -10.03 -12.69 -11.93
CA CYS A 91 -10.13 -14.16 -11.92
C CYS A 91 -8.79 -14.88 -12.15
N ARG A 92 -7.64 -14.26 -11.82
CA ARG A 92 -6.34 -14.84 -12.18
C ARG A 92 -5.86 -15.95 -11.26
N LYS A 93 -5.76 -15.64 -9.96
CA LYS A 93 -5.34 -16.60 -8.93
C LYS A 93 -6.53 -17.11 -8.12
N TYR A 94 -7.53 -16.26 -7.94
CA TYR A 94 -8.70 -16.52 -7.13
C TYR A 94 -9.99 -16.14 -7.89
N PRO A 95 -11.14 -16.73 -7.52
CA PRO A 95 -12.44 -16.23 -7.94
C PRO A 95 -12.60 -14.73 -7.61
N PRO A 96 -13.46 -13.97 -8.30
CA PRO A 96 -13.69 -12.57 -7.97
C PRO A 96 -13.97 -12.36 -6.49
N TYR A 97 -13.37 -11.34 -5.88
CA TYR A 97 -13.50 -11.09 -4.46
C TYR A 97 -13.52 -9.61 -4.11
N VAL A 98 -14.03 -9.34 -2.92
CA VAL A 98 -13.97 -8.06 -2.23
C VAL A 98 -13.18 -8.25 -0.96
N ALA A 99 -12.22 -7.36 -0.72
CA ALA A 99 -11.38 -7.40 0.44
C ALA A 99 -11.46 -6.04 1.16
N ILE A 100 -11.83 -6.09 2.45
CA ILE A 100 -12.15 -4.92 3.26
C ILE A 100 -11.01 -4.72 4.27
N PHE A 101 -10.29 -3.61 4.12
CA PHE A 101 -9.14 -3.25 4.95
C PHE A 101 -9.54 -1.99 5.73
N CYS A 102 -10.04 -2.17 6.95
CA CYS A 102 -10.68 -1.09 7.72
C CYS A 102 -9.67 -0.07 8.28
N HIS A 103 -9.93 1.23 8.15
CA HIS A 103 -9.20 2.26 8.89
C HIS A 103 -10.06 3.51 9.16
N ASN A 104 -10.85 3.43 10.23
CA ASN A 104 -11.20 4.46 11.20
C ASN A 104 -11.98 3.73 12.32
N LYS A 105 -11.87 4.10 13.62
CA LYS A 105 -12.60 3.41 14.70
C LYS A 105 -14.13 3.41 14.47
N ALA A 106 -14.64 4.44 13.80
CA ALA A 106 -16.05 4.57 13.43
C ALA A 106 -16.53 3.52 12.40
N MET A 107 -15.61 2.87 11.66
CA MET A 107 -15.88 1.91 10.58
C MET A 107 -15.35 0.51 10.91
N HIS A 108 -15.48 0.08 12.16
CA HIS A 108 -15.02 -1.24 12.62
C HIS A 108 -15.99 -2.39 12.25
N ASN A 109 -17.26 -2.09 11.96
CA ASN A 109 -18.24 -3.11 11.60
C ASN A 109 -18.09 -3.51 10.12
N VAL A 110 -17.32 -4.57 9.90
CA VAL A 110 -17.01 -5.09 8.55
C VAL A 110 -18.24 -5.59 7.81
N ASP A 111 -19.20 -6.18 8.53
CA ASP A 111 -20.39 -6.77 7.91
C ASP A 111 -21.31 -5.67 7.36
N MET A 112 -21.41 -4.54 8.07
CA MET A 112 -22.08 -3.34 7.56
C MET A 112 -21.41 -2.83 6.28
N ILE A 113 -20.08 -2.78 6.23
CA ILE A 113 -19.35 -2.33 5.03
C ILE A 113 -19.59 -3.31 3.87
N ALA A 114 -19.55 -4.62 4.12
CA ALA A 114 -19.81 -5.65 3.13
C ALA A 114 -21.22 -5.51 2.54
N ASP A 115 -22.24 -5.31 3.38
CA ASP A 115 -23.62 -5.09 2.93
C ASP A 115 -23.75 -3.84 2.05
N MET A 116 -23.08 -2.74 2.41
CA MET A 116 -23.07 -1.51 1.61
C MET A 116 -22.46 -1.72 0.22
N VAL A 117 -21.31 -2.42 0.16
CA VAL A 117 -20.63 -2.71 -1.11
C VAL A 117 -21.49 -3.64 -1.96
N LYS A 118 -22.04 -4.72 -1.39
CA LYS A 118 -22.94 -5.65 -2.05
C LYS A 118 -24.16 -4.94 -2.64
N GLN A 119 -24.83 -4.08 -1.85
CA GLN A 119 -25.98 -3.32 -2.33
C GLN A 119 -25.61 -2.36 -3.45
N SER A 120 -24.46 -1.67 -3.35
CA SER A 120 -23.96 -0.80 -4.42
C SER A 120 -23.71 -1.58 -5.72
N MET A 121 -23.15 -2.79 -5.63
CA MET A 121 -22.95 -3.66 -6.81
C MET A 121 -24.29 -4.09 -7.40
N ASN A 122 -25.25 -4.50 -6.57
CA ASN A 122 -26.58 -4.94 -7.01
C ASN A 122 -27.41 -3.81 -7.61
N TRP A 123 -27.27 -2.57 -7.12
CA TRP A 123 -27.86 -1.41 -7.77
C TRP A 123 -27.26 -1.16 -9.16
N GLY A 124 -25.96 -1.34 -9.32
CA GLY A 124 -25.33 -1.25 -10.65
C GLY A 124 -25.79 -2.34 -11.62
N LEU A 125 -26.14 -3.52 -11.09
CA LEU A 125 -26.54 -4.70 -11.88
C LEU A 125 -28.06 -4.84 -12.08
N SER A 126 -28.89 -4.00 -11.46
CA SER A 126 -30.35 -4.18 -11.40
C SER A 126 -31.02 -4.34 -12.76
N GLU A 127 -30.54 -3.63 -13.78
CA GLU A 127 -31.07 -3.68 -15.15
C GLU A 127 -30.68 -4.95 -15.93
N ASN A 128 -29.83 -5.81 -15.37
CA ASN A 128 -29.20 -6.90 -16.10
C ASN A 128 -29.66 -8.30 -15.65
N ASN A 129 -30.67 -8.40 -14.79
CA ASN A 129 -31.15 -9.67 -14.22
C ASN A 129 -30.05 -10.53 -13.56
N ILE A 130 -28.99 -9.88 -13.06
CA ILE A 130 -27.91 -10.49 -12.30
C ILE A 130 -27.80 -9.79 -10.96
N SER A 131 -27.53 -10.55 -9.91
CA SER A 131 -27.15 -10.04 -8.60
C SER A 131 -25.89 -10.72 -8.10
N VAL A 132 -25.23 -10.06 -7.15
CA VAL A 132 -24.02 -10.50 -6.48
C VAL A 132 -24.34 -10.87 -5.04
N VAL A 133 -23.85 -12.04 -4.65
CA VAL A 133 -23.85 -12.56 -3.29
C VAL A 133 -22.41 -12.56 -2.79
N PHE A 134 -22.22 -12.18 -1.53
CA PHE A 134 -20.92 -12.20 -0.87
C PHE A 134 -20.81 -13.47 -0.04
N GLU A 135 -19.83 -14.30 -0.36
CA GLU A 135 -19.53 -15.52 0.36
C GLU A 135 -18.28 -15.30 1.21
N PRO A 136 -18.36 -15.46 2.55
CA PRO A 136 -17.21 -15.24 3.42
C PRO A 136 -16.08 -16.21 3.05
N CYS A 137 -14.90 -15.66 2.77
CA CYS A 137 -13.71 -16.45 2.54
C CYS A 137 -13.13 -16.89 3.89
N THR A 138 -13.22 -18.20 4.17
CA THR A 138 -12.62 -18.82 5.36
C THR A 138 -11.17 -19.20 5.16
N GLU A 139 -10.71 -19.25 3.91
CA GLU A 139 -9.35 -19.62 3.53
C GLU A 139 -8.42 -18.40 3.56
N ARG A 140 -7.14 -18.65 3.86
CA ARG A 140 -6.12 -17.61 3.77
C ARG A 140 -5.66 -17.45 2.33
N ILE A 141 -6.04 -16.35 1.70
CA ILE A 141 -5.56 -15.99 0.36
C ILE A 141 -4.51 -14.87 0.41
N TYR A 142 -3.54 -14.93 -0.50
CA TYR A 142 -2.51 -13.90 -0.69
C TYR A 142 -3.06 -12.76 -1.56
N TRP A 143 -4.08 -12.08 -1.03
CA TRP A 143 -4.83 -11.08 -1.78
C TRP A 143 -3.98 -9.87 -2.19
N GLU A 144 -2.99 -9.45 -1.39
CA GLU A 144 -2.13 -8.30 -1.70
C GLU A 144 -1.33 -8.52 -2.99
N GLU A 145 -0.67 -9.67 -3.07
CA GLU A 145 0.11 -10.08 -4.24
C GLU A 145 -0.80 -10.19 -5.48
N ASP A 146 -1.94 -10.85 -5.34
CA ASP A 146 -2.89 -11.03 -6.44
C ASP A 146 -3.51 -9.71 -6.90
N PHE A 147 -3.77 -8.78 -5.98
CA PHE A 147 -4.25 -7.43 -6.26
C PHE A 147 -3.23 -6.66 -7.10
N VAL A 148 -1.96 -6.67 -6.68
CA VAL A 148 -0.85 -5.99 -7.39
C VAL A 148 -0.62 -6.59 -8.76
N HIS A 149 -0.54 -7.92 -8.89
CA HIS A 149 -0.38 -8.59 -10.18
C HIS A 149 -1.51 -8.26 -11.15
N SER A 150 -2.74 -8.25 -10.64
CA SER A 150 -3.93 -7.94 -11.44
C SER A 150 -3.87 -6.50 -11.99
N TYR A 151 -3.49 -5.54 -11.15
CA TYR A 151 -3.26 -4.15 -11.55
C TYR A 151 -2.18 -4.02 -12.65
N LEU A 152 -1.01 -4.64 -12.44
CA LEU A 152 0.13 -4.54 -13.36
C LEU A 152 -0.20 -5.01 -14.79
N LYS A 153 -0.79 -6.19 -14.95
CA LYS A 153 -1.19 -6.63 -16.31
C LYS A 153 -2.38 -5.84 -16.86
N GLY A 154 -3.24 -5.29 -16.01
CA GLY A 154 -4.25 -4.31 -16.42
C GLY A 154 -3.68 -3.03 -17.05
N MET A 155 -2.47 -2.65 -16.64
CA MET A 155 -1.70 -1.55 -17.24
C MET A 155 -1.03 -1.99 -18.54
N ALA A 156 -0.51 -3.21 -18.61
CA ALA A 156 0.11 -3.77 -19.81
C ALA A 156 -0.86 -3.85 -21.01
N ASP A 157 -2.14 -4.14 -20.78
CA ASP A 157 -3.16 -4.30 -21.83
C ASP A 157 -3.61 -2.98 -22.52
N ARG A 158 -2.90 -1.85 -22.35
CA ARG A 158 -3.25 -0.56 -22.97
C ARG A 158 -2.50 -0.32 -24.29
N PRO A 159 -3.19 0.07 -25.39
CA PRO A 159 -2.54 0.32 -26.68
C PRO A 159 -1.62 1.56 -26.69
N PHE A 160 -1.90 2.55 -25.85
CA PHE A 160 -0.97 3.62 -25.49
C PHE A 160 -0.66 3.51 -24.00
N ASN A 161 0.11 2.50 -23.66
CA ASN A 161 0.80 2.48 -22.39
C ASN A 161 2.06 3.33 -22.57
N PRO A 162 2.22 4.51 -21.94
CA PRO A 162 3.44 5.31 -22.06
C PRO A 162 4.69 4.53 -21.61
N MET A 163 4.48 3.44 -20.90
CA MET A 163 5.46 2.42 -20.53
C MET A 163 5.97 1.56 -21.70
N ASN A 164 5.20 1.32 -22.77
CA ASN A 164 5.65 0.53 -23.92
C ASN A 164 6.76 1.24 -24.71
N ASP A 165 6.82 2.57 -24.67
CA ASP A 165 7.87 3.38 -25.31
C ASP A 165 9.18 3.42 -24.48
N PHE A 166 9.16 2.96 -23.22
CA PHE A 166 10.32 3.03 -22.31
C PHE A 166 11.06 1.69 -22.10
N GLY A 167 10.86 0.69 -22.97
CA GLY A 167 11.70 -0.53 -22.96
C GLY A 167 11.52 -1.40 -21.71
N PHE A 168 10.36 -2.06 -21.62
CA PHE A 168 9.90 -2.74 -20.41
C PHE A 168 10.63 -4.02 -19.98
N GLU A 169 11.54 -4.53 -20.80
CA GLU A 169 12.48 -5.59 -20.38
C GLU A 169 13.35 -5.13 -19.21
N MET A 170 13.61 -3.82 -19.08
CA MET A 170 14.32 -3.24 -17.93
C MET A 170 13.41 -2.79 -16.78
N LEU A 171 12.08 -2.83 -16.96
CA LEU A 171 11.12 -2.44 -15.91
C LEU A 171 10.62 -3.63 -15.11
N GLU A 172 10.67 -4.86 -15.63
CA GLU A 172 10.45 -6.07 -14.84
C GLU A 172 11.51 -6.18 -13.71
N GLU A 173 12.79 -5.94 -14.00
CA GLU A 173 13.85 -5.83 -12.97
C GLU A 173 13.64 -4.66 -12.02
N LYS A 174 13.16 -3.50 -12.49
CA LYS A 174 12.87 -2.35 -11.60
C LYS A 174 11.60 -2.54 -10.79
N PHE A 175 10.62 -3.31 -11.25
CA PHE A 175 9.42 -3.67 -10.48
C PHE A 175 9.67 -4.85 -9.55
N GLU A 176 10.58 -5.76 -9.87
CA GLU A 176 11.19 -6.65 -8.87
C GLU A 176 11.99 -5.82 -7.87
N ALA A 177 12.72 -4.79 -8.28
CA ALA A 177 13.45 -3.93 -7.36
C ALA A 177 12.52 -3.09 -6.47
N VAL A 178 11.40 -2.56 -6.99
CA VAL A 178 10.38 -1.78 -6.27
C VAL A 178 9.44 -2.67 -5.48
N GLY A 179 9.09 -3.86 -5.99
CA GLY A 179 8.39 -4.92 -5.28
C GLY A 179 9.26 -5.44 -4.14
N ASN A 180 10.56 -5.61 -4.37
CA ASN A 180 11.56 -5.80 -3.33
C ASN A 180 11.65 -4.57 -2.44
N GLU A 181 11.58 -3.32 -2.91
CA GLU A 181 11.66 -2.08 -2.09
C GLU A 181 10.44 -1.92 -1.16
N VAL A 182 9.26 -2.32 -1.63
CA VAL A 182 7.98 -2.30 -0.92
C VAL A 182 7.86 -3.51 0.02
N MET A 183 8.34 -4.70 -0.38
CA MET A 183 8.55 -5.85 0.52
C MET A 183 9.68 -5.55 1.54
N ASN A 184 10.65 -4.72 1.15
CA ASN A 184 11.73 -4.15 1.96
C ASN A 184 11.32 -2.89 2.74
N ASN A 185 10.04 -2.47 2.72
CA ASN A 185 9.47 -1.73 3.85
C ASN A 185 9.29 -2.64 5.09
N LYS A 186 9.77 -3.89 5.00
CA LYS A 186 10.47 -4.59 6.06
C LYS A 186 11.86 -5.07 5.60
N ARG A 187 12.82 -4.17 5.37
CA ARG A 187 14.23 -4.53 5.57
C ARG A 187 14.36 -4.76 7.07
N LYS A 188 14.08 -5.99 7.49
CA LYS A 188 14.62 -6.57 8.71
C LYS A 188 15.94 -7.24 8.35
N SER A 189 16.77 -6.55 7.56
CA SER A 189 18.14 -7.01 7.34
C SER A 189 18.96 -6.57 8.53
N ASP A 190 19.79 -7.47 9.04
CA ASP A 190 20.78 -7.16 10.06
C ASP A 190 22.12 -6.72 9.42
N ASN A 191 22.16 -6.52 8.10
CA ASN A 191 23.32 -6.02 7.37
C ASN A 191 23.14 -4.55 6.95
N LEU A 192 24.05 -3.67 7.36
CA LEU A 192 23.97 -2.24 7.08
C LEU A 192 24.14 -1.91 5.59
N LEU A 193 24.93 -2.70 4.86
CA LEU A 193 25.16 -2.49 3.42
C LEU A 193 23.87 -2.55 2.61
N ASP A 194 22.89 -3.33 3.06
CA ASP A 194 21.60 -3.45 2.41
C ASP A 194 20.81 -2.15 2.45
N TYR A 195 21.13 -1.24 3.38
CA TYR A 195 20.48 0.06 3.51
C TYR A 195 21.19 1.17 2.73
N VAL A 196 22.33 0.92 2.10
CA VAL A 196 23.02 1.92 1.27
C VAL A 196 22.28 2.08 -0.06
N HIS A 197 22.03 3.33 -0.47
CA HIS A 197 21.28 3.62 -1.69
C HIS A 197 21.99 3.04 -2.92
N PRO A 198 21.28 2.45 -3.90
CA PRO A 198 21.90 1.81 -5.07
C PRO A 198 22.80 2.73 -5.89
N SER A 199 22.51 4.04 -5.89
CA SER A 199 23.29 5.05 -6.63
C SER A 199 24.65 5.37 -6.01
N VAL A 200 25.02 4.79 -4.86
CA VAL A 200 26.33 5.00 -4.23
C VAL A 200 27.33 4.04 -4.86
N ASN A 201 28.26 4.58 -5.66
CA ASN A 201 29.26 3.80 -6.42
C ASN A 201 30.18 2.94 -5.54
N ASN A 202 30.50 3.40 -4.32
CA ASN A 202 31.34 2.64 -3.38
C ASN A 202 30.67 2.54 -2.00
N LYS A 203 29.84 1.50 -1.85
CA LYS A 203 29.04 1.26 -0.65
C LYS A 203 29.90 0.97 0.58
N GLU A 204 30.99 0.22 0.41
CA GLU A 204 31.92 -0.14 1.48
C GLU A 204 32.63 1.10 2.03
N LYS A 205 33.09 2.00 1.14
CA LYS A 205 33.71 3.27 1.55
C LYS A 205 32.74 4.14 2.35
N LEU A 206 31.45 4.14 2.01
CA LEU A 206 30.41 4.88 2.75
C LEU A 206 30.16 4.30 4.13
N VAL A 207 30.08 2.98 4.25
CA VAL A 207 29.96 2.31 5.55
C VAL A 207 31.22 2.53 6.39
N HIS A 208 32.41 2.47 5.78
CA HIS A 208 33.66 2.74 6.48
C HIS A 208 33.75 4.19 6.97
N TRP A 209 33.33 5.16 6.15
CA TRP A 209 33.23 6.55 6.58
C TRP A 209 32.28 6.70 7.77
N LEU A 210 31.12 6.03 7.75
CA LEU A 210 30.20 6.05 8.88
C LEU A 210 30.85 5.49 10.15
N ILE A 211 31.55 4.36 10.08
CA ILE A 211 32.26 3.78 11.22
C ILE A 211 33.30 4.75 11.79
N ILE A 212 34.09 5.42 10.92
CA ILE A 212 35.08 6.42 11.34
C ILE A 212 34.39 7.57 12.08
N GLN A 213 33.31 8.08 11.50
CA GLN A 213 32.55 9.19 12.09
C GLN A 213 31.91 8.79 13.41
N GLU A 214 31.54 7.53 13.59
CA GLU A 214 30.93 7.02 14.81
C GLU A 214 31.92 6.67 15.92
N LYS A 215 33.21 6.58 15.59
CA LYS A 215 34.25 6.19 16.54
C LYS A 215 34.33 7.18 17.71
N GLY A 216 34.29 6.66 18.94
CA GLY A 216 34.41 7.45 20.17
C GLY A 216 33.17 8.24 20.60
N LYS A 217 32.11 8.27 19.80
CA LYS A 217 30.85 8.95 20.16
C LYS A 217 30.01 8.11 21.13
N MET A 218 29.49 8.78 22.17
CA MET A 218 28.77 8.14 23.27
C MET A 218 27.35 8.67 23.48
N THR A 219 27.01 9.87 22.99
CA THR A 219 25.65 10.42 23.14
C THR A 219 24.77 10.02 21.96
N PRO A 220 23.47 9.74 22.16
CA PRO A 220 22.57 9.37 21.08
C PRO A 220 22.51 10.39 19.94
N LYS A 221 22.53 11.69 20.26
CA LYS A 221 22.52 12.75 19.26
C LYS A 221 23.78 12.72 18.40
N ASP A 222 24.95 12.55 19.02
CA ASP A 222 26.21 12.53 18.27
C ASP A 222 26.34 11.29 17.41
N ILE A 223 25.89 10.15 17.94
CA ILE A 223 25.94 8.85 17.26
C ILE A 223 24.99 8.83 16.04
N MET A 224 23.83 9.47 16.13
CA MET A 224 22.86 9.48 15.03
C MET A 224 23.10 10.60 14.01
N ARG A 225 23.99 11.56 14.31
CA ARG A 225 24.25 12.72 13.44
C ARG A 225 24.76 12.31 12.04
N PRO A 226 25.77 11.44 11.88
CA PRO A 226 26.23 11.01 10.56
C PRO A 226 25.22 10.11 9.84
N VAL A 227 24.49 9.28 10.58
CA VAL A 227 23.40 8.46 10.01
C VAL A 227 22.38 9.37 9.36
N ARG A 228 21.90 10.39 10.08
CA ARG A 228 20.93 11.36 9.56
C ARG A 228 21.49 12.14 8.37
N PHE A 229 22.76 12.52 8.40
CA PHE A 229 23.43 13.21 7.29
C PHE A 229 23.36 12.40 6.01
N LEU A 230 23.68 11.10 6.08
CA LEU A 230 23.62 10.20 4.93
C LEU A 230 22.18 9.97 4.44
N GLN A 231 21.19 9.98 5.35
CA GLN A 231 19.77 9.90 4.98
C GLN A 231 19.28 11.16 4.25
N ASP A 232 19.63 12.34 4.74
CA ASP A 232 19.25 13.62 4.11
C ASP A 232 19.93 13.78 2.73
N LYS A 233 21.14 13.24 2.56
CA LYS A 233 21.83 13.15 1.26
C LYS A 233 21.31 12.02 0.36
N LYS A 234 20.30 11.26 0.79
CA LYS A 234 19.72 10.12 0.07
C LYS A 234 20.74 9.02 -0.27
N MET A 235 21.79 8.90 0.53
CA MET A 235 22.84 7.88 0.36
C MET A 235 22.60 6.65 1.23
N LEU A 236 21.79 6.78 2.29
CA LEU A 236 21.43 5.72 3.22
C LEU A 236 19.91 5.74 3.45
N TYR A 237 19.24 4.62 3.25
CA TYR A 237 17.86 4.43 3.72
C TYR A 237 17.83 4.28 5.25
N ARG A 238 16.66 4.38 5.88
CA ARG A 238 16.55 4.18 7.33
C ARG A 238 16.97 2.75 7.72
N PRO A 239 18.08 2.58 8.47
CA PRO A 239 18.51 1.26 8.89
C PRO A 239 17.72 0.75 10.10
N THR A 240 17.74 -0.56 10.33
CA THR A 240 17.33 -1.12 11.63
C THR A 240 18.40 -0.81 12.67
N MET A 241 17.98 -0.71 13.94
CA MET A 241 18.92 -0.55 15.06
C MET A 241 19.90 -1.73 15.15
N ILE A 242 19.45 -2.94 14.79
CA ILE A 242 20.29 -4.15 14.79
C ILE A 242 21.41 -4.03 13.74
N ALA A 243 21.08 -3.68 12.50
CA ALA A 243 22.07 -3.51 11.44
C ALA A 243 23.08 -2.40 11.75
N PHE A 244 22.60 -1.28 12.31
CA PHE A 244 23.47 -0.19 12.76
C PHE A 244 24.42 -0.66 13.87
N ASN A 245 23.90 -1.30 14.91
CA ASN A 245 24.68 -1.76 16.05
C ASN A 245 25.72 -2.83 15.68
N LYS A 246 25.39 -3.73 14.76
CA LYS A 246 26.30 -4.78 14.30
C LYS A 246 27.58 -4.22 13.67
N VAL A 247 27.49 -3.07 13.00
CA VAL A 247 28.60 -2.46 12.26
C VAL A 247 29.29 -1.36 13.06
N CYS A 248 28.51 -0.54 13.78
CA CYS A 248 29.03 0.61 14.53
C CYS A 248 29.33 0.29 16.00
N HIS A 249 28.96 -0.90 16.49
CA HIS A 249 29.16 -1.39 17.86
C HIS A 249 28.62 -0.42 18.93
N LYS A 250 27.34 0.00 18.80
CA LYS A 250 26.68 1.00 19.67
C LYS A 250 25.56 0.42 20.55
N GLU A 251 25.58 -0.89 20.80
CA GLU A 251 24.59 -1.55 21.66
C GLU A 251 24.57 -0.93 23.06
N GLY A 252 23.37 -0.68 23.59
CA GLY A 252 23.17 -0.09 24.92
C GLY A 252 23.39 1.42 25.01
N LEU A 253 23.93 2.08 23.97
CA LEU A 253 24.18 3.53 23.98
C LEU A 253 23.02 4.36 23.43
N ILE A 254 22.08 3.73 22.72
CA ILE A 254 20.89 4.38 22.17
C ILE A 254 19.65 3.51 22.40
N SER A 255 18.58 4.12 22.89
CA SER A 255 17.28 3.45 23.02
C SER A 255 16.56 3.35 21.66
N VAL A 256 15.68 2.37 21.51
CA VAL A 256 14.88 2.20 20.28
C VAL A 256 14.06 3.45 19.95
N SER A 257 13.48 4.11 20.95
CA SER A 257 12.71 5.35 20.75
C SER A 257 13.60 6.49 20.25
N SER A 258 14.76 6.71 20.88
CA SER A 258 15.71 7.73 20.46
C SER A 258 16.26 7.47 19.05
N PHE A 259 16.58 6.21 18.73
CA PHE A 259 17.03 5.82 17.39
C PHE A 259 15.96 6.13 16.33
N ASN A 260 14.70 5.81 16.62
CA ASN A 260 13.58 6.08 15.73
C ASN A 260 13.32 7.58 15.55
N ASP A 261 13.52 8.38 16.60
CA ASP A 261 13.34 9.82 16.54
C ASP A 261 14.38 10.51 15.66
N TYR A 262 15.67 10.15 15.79
CA TYR A 262 16.73 10.75 14.97
C TYR A 262 16.69 10.31 13.50
N THR A 263 16.23 9.08 13.22
CA THR A 263 16.10 8.57 11.84
C THR A 263 14.81 8.96 11.13
N ASN A 264 13.89 9.65 11.83
CA ASN A 264 12.64 10.14 11.24
C ASN A 264 12.85 11.46 10.50
N LEU A 265 12.79 11.41 9.17
CA LEU A 265 13.00 12.56 8.29
C LEU A 265 11.98 13.69 8.48
N ALA A 266 10.81 13.43 9.07
CA ALA A 266 9.83 14.46 9.37
C ALA A 266 10.18 15.33 10.61
N LYS A 267 11.25 14.97 11.34
CA LYS A 267 11.73 15.73 12.51
C LYS A 267 13.02 16.47 12.18
N ASP A 268 13.04 17.76 12.50
CA ASP A 268 14.16 18.68 12.24
C ASP A 268 15.10 18.82 13.44
N LEU A 269 15.69 17.70 13.86
CA LEU A 269 16.53 17.64 15.09
C LEU A 269 17.96 18.20 14.90
N PHE A 270 18.39 18.43 13.65
CA PHE A 270 19.76 18.84 13.31
C PHE A 270 19.86 20.11 12.46
N VAL A 271 18.73 20.79 12.18
CA VAL A 271 18.69 21.97 11.28
C VAL A 271 19.64 23.09 11.72
N ASN A 272 19.82 23.27 13.02
CA ASN A 272 20.73 24.27 13.61
C ASN A 272 21.98 23.66 14.28
N ASP A 273 22.33 22.41 13.98
CA ASP A 273 23.49 21.73 14.58
C ASP A 273 24.76 22.02 13.74
N GLU A 274 25.67 22.85 14.27
CA GLU A 274 26.92 23.23 13.56
C GLU A 274 27.82 22.02 13.28
N ALA A 275 27.86 21.03 14.19
CA ALA A 275 28.59 19.80 13.96
C ALA A 275 27.95 18.95 12.85
N TYR A 276 26.64 19.09 12.60
CA TYR A 276 25.95 18.44 11.49
C TYR A 276 26.29 19.11 10.16
N LYS A 277 26.30 20.46 10.11
CA LYS A 277 26.70 21.21 8.93
C LYS A 277 28.16 20.90 8.53
N GLY A 278 29.05 20.78 9.51
CA GLY A 278 30.46 20.41 9.29
C GLY A 278 30.69 19.01 8.71
N LEU A 279 29.68 18.12 8.72
CA LEU A 279 29.81 16.80 8.08
C LEU A 279 29.87 16.88 6.55
N ALA A 280 29.34 17.95 5.94
CA ALA A 280 29.41 18.13 4.49
C ALA A 280 30.87 18.25 4.01
N GLU A 281 31.67 19.08 4.69
CA GLU A 281 33.09 19.26 4.37
C GLU A 281 33.90 17.98 4.63
N GLN A 282 33.64 17.29 5.75
CA GLN A 282 34.31 16.03 6.08
C GLN A 282 33.95 14.91 5.11
N PHE A 283 32.72 14.91 4.59
CA PHE A 283 32.29 13.96 3.58
C PHE A 283 32.96 14.24 2.23
N SER A 284 32.98 15.50 1.78
CA SER A 284 33.66 15.90 0.54
C SER A 284 35.16 15.62 0.54
N ASN A 285 35.85 15.73 1.69
CA ASN A 285 37.26 15.38 1.77
C ASN A 285 37.53 13.87 1.74
N ALA A 286 36.50 13.05 2.03
CA ALA A 286 36.60 11.60 2.05
C ALA A 286 36.21 10.95 0.72
N PHE A 287 35.40 11.61 -0.12
CA PHE A 287 34.81 11.08 -1.36
C PHE A 287 35.17 11.92 -2.59
#